data_AF-A0A0B7NEV4-F1
#
_entry.id   AF-A0A0B7NEV4-F1
#
_cell.length_a   1.000
_cell.length_b   1.000
_cell.length_c   1.000
_cell.angle_alpha   90.00
_cell.angle_beta   90.00
_cell.angle_gamma   90.00
#
_symmetry.space_group_name_H-M   'P 1'
#
loop_
_entity.id
_entity.type
_entity.pdbx_description
1 polymer ?
#
loop_
_entity_poly.entity_id
_entity_poly.type
_entity_poly.pdbx_seq_one_letter_code
_entity_poly.pdbx_strand_id
1 'polypeptide(L)'
;MFRSIATRVVHNTRSPVINNVRFLASQSSSATSAISFKKHIRQRRFAPVPVVPQPTVEDAVTNILYNTPAPSLQPETRHVLNCLVQNEPGVLSRVSGILAARGFNIESLVVANTEVEDLSRMTIVFNGRNVQIEQARRQLEDLVPVWAVLDYSKTKLVERELLLIKVSILGPEHLHEQLPTAKLDDEVEYEDENVTRFKNQSASSSSDTLRETFSHLRALTELTRLFDGKVVDVSSDSVIIELCAKSSRLSSFMKLCKPFGILEASRTGIMAMPRSPVHDHYEPQTEHSYEDSDVVDASLLPPG
;
A
#
# COMPACT_ATOMS: atom_id res chain seq x y z
N MET A 1 68.41 28.71 -7.58
CA MET A 1 69.63 28.17 -6.94
C MET A 1 69.21 27.16 -5.87
N PHE A 2 69.02 25.89 -6.24
CA PHE A 2 69.20 24.67 -5.42
C PHE A 2 69.15 23.47 -6.39
N ARG A 3 70.13 22.57 -6.25
CA ARG A 3 70.63 21.50 -7.15
C ARG A 3 69.59 20.38 -7.37
N SER A 4 69.38 19.71 -8.52
CA SER A 4 70.21 19.05 -9.57
C SER A 4 70.76 17.64 -9.23
N ILE A 5 70.69 16.75 -10.26
CA ILE A 5 71.35 15.43 -10.51
C ILE A 5 70.46 14.20 -10.21
N ALA A 6 70.21 13.20 -11.08
CA ALA A 6 70.57 12.94 -12.48
C ALA A 6 69.67 11.85 -13.11
N THR A 7 69.61 11.88 -14.43
CA THR A 7 69.00 10.95 -15.40
C THR A 7 69.87 9.73 -15.68
N ARG A 8 69.27 8.57 -15.99
CA ARG A 8 69.84 7.63 -16.99
C ARG A 8 68.75 6.81 -17.69
N VAL A 9 68.78 6.86 -19.02
CA VAL A 9 67.94 6.18 -20.01
C VAL A 9 68.61 4.85 -20.43
N VAL A 10 67.84 3.93 -21.06
CA VAL A 10 68.17 2.99 -22.18
C VAL A 10 67.61 1.57 -21.89
N HIS A 11 66.99 0.77 -22.76
CA HIS A 11 66.40 0.82 -24.12
C HIS A 11 65.43 -0.38 -24.26
N ASN A 12 64.58 -0.32 -25.29
CA ASN A 12 63.53 -1.25 -25.70
C ASN A 12 64.05 -2.31 -26.70
N THR A 13 63.60 -3.58 -26.60
CA THR A 13 63.56 -4.53 -27.73
C THR A 13 62.30 -5.42 -27.63
N ARG A 14 61.64 -5.63 -28.78
CA ARG A 14 60.33 -6.27 -28.98
C ARG A 14 60.44 -7.67 -29.64
N SER A 15 59.51 -8.56 -29.23
CA SER A 15 58.77 -9.60 -30.02
C SER A 15 59.47 -10.93 -30.44
N PRO A 16 58.74 -12.02 -30.87
CA PRO A 16 57.29 -12.32 -30.89
C PRO A 16 56.84 -13.75 -30.44
N VAL A 17 55.53 -13.90 -30.15
CA VAL A 17 54.52 -14.94 -30.49
C VAL A 17 54.90 -16.43 -30.67
N ILE A 18 54.13 -17.35 -30.05
CA ILE A 18 53.36 -18.46 -30.69
C ILE A 18 52.55 -19.28 -29.66
N ASN A 19 51.25 -19.39 -29.91
CA ASN A 19 50.29 -20.33 -29.32
C ASN A 19 50.61 -21.77 -29.75
N ASN A 20 50.52 -22.75 -28.84
CA ASN A 20 50.07 -24.08 -29.23
C ASN A 20 49.42 -24.82 -28.07
N VAL A 21 48.09 -24.88 -28.14
CA VAL A 21 47.23 -25.81 -27.41
C VAL A 21 47.54 -27.21 -27.92
N ARG A 22 48.03 -28.09 -27.05
CA ARG A 22 47.95 -29.55 -27.26
C ARG A 22 47.19 -30.15 -26.10
N PHE A 23 45.95 -30.55 -26.38
CA PHE A 23 45.20 -31.52 -25.60
C PHE A 23 45.99 -32.84 -25.59
N LEU A 24 46.61 -33.15 -24.47
CA LEU A 24 46.99 -34.52 -24.12
C LEU A 24 45.96 -35.02 -23.12
N ALA A 25 45.01 -35.79 -23.62
CA ALA A 25 44.17 -36.65 -22.80
C ALA A 25 45.07 -37.73 -22.18
N SER A 26 45.61 -37.46 -20.99
CA SER A 26 46.15 -38.50 -20.13
C SER A 26 45.02 -39.01 -19.24
N GLN A 27 44.51 -40.19 -19.59
CA GLN A 27 43.90 -41.05 -18.59
C GLN A 27 44.97 -41.38 -17.56
N SER A 28 44.95 -40.68 -16.42
CA SER A 28 45.48 -41.20 -15.17
C SER A 28 44.29 -41.46 -14.28
N SER A 29 43.92 -42.74 -14.14
CA SER A 29 43.03 -43.21 -13.09
C SER A 29 43.76 -43.07 -11.75
N SER A 30 43.92 -41.83 -11.29
CA SER A 30 44.62 -41.54 -10.05
C SER A 30 43.69 -41.91 -8.91
N ALA A 31 44.02 -42.97 -8.17
CA ALA A 31 43.31 -43.42 -6.98
C ALA A 31 43.16 -42.33 -5.88
N THR A 32 43.81 -41.18 -6.05
CA THR A 32 43.74 -40.01 -5.18
C THR A 32 42.66 -38.99 -5.57
N SER A 33 42.10 -39.05 -6.78
CA SER A 33 41.01 -38.14 -7.21
C SER A 33 39.70 -38.44 -6.47
N ALA A 34 39.43 -39.72 -6.20
CA ALA A 34 38.29 -40.16 -5.39
C ALA A 34 38.40 -39.72 -3.92
N ILE A 35 39.62 -39.68 -3.35
CA ILE A 35 39.85 -39.22 -1.96
C ILE A 35 39.72 -37.70 -1.87
N SER A 36 40.23 -36.96 -2.86
CA SER A 36 40.05 -35.50 -2.98
C SER A 36 38.56 -35.13 -3.07
N PHE A 37 37.81 -35.83 -3.94
CA PHE A 37 36.37 -35.64 -4.11
C PHE A 37 35.57 -36.02 -2.84
N LYS A 38 35.94 -37.11 -2.15
CA LYS A 38 35.30 -37.54 -0.89
C LYS A 38 35.67 -36.63 0.29
N LYS A 39 36.86 -36.00 0.29
CA LYS A 39 37.24 -34.93 1.22
C LYS A 39 36.42 -33.66 0.98
N HIS A 40 36.20 -33.29 -0.29
CA HIS A 40 35.39 -32.13 -0.66
C HIS A 40 33.90 -32.31 -0.33
N ILE A 41 33.35 -33.52 -0.48
CA ILE A 41 31.97 -33.86 -0.07
C ILE A 41 31.81 -33.85 1.45
N ARG A 42 32.81 -34.33 2.22
CA ARG A 42 32.80 -34.30 3.69
C ARG A 42 32.99 -32.90 4.29
N GLN A 43 33.39 -31.92 3.49
CA GLN A 43 33.51 -30.52 3.91
C GLN A 43 32.23 -29.69 3.70
N ARG A 44 31.16 -30.27 3.17
CA ARG A 44 29.80 -29.71 3.34
C ARG A 44 29.31 -30.00 4.76
N ARG A 45 30.06 -29.53 5.76
CA ARG A 45 29.47 -29.26 7.06
C ARG A 45 28.58 -28.06 6.82
N PHE A 46 27.27 -28.29 6.79
CA PHE A 46 26.31 -27.21 6.89
C PHE A 46 26.79 -26.30 8.04
N ALA A 47 26.87 -24.99 7.79
CA ALA A 47 27.12 -24.05 8.86
C ALA A 47 26.13 -24.35 9.99
N PRO A 48 26.55 -24.32 11.27
CA PRO A 48 25.62 -24.58 12.37
C PRO A 48 24.44 -23.65 12.21
N VAL A 49 23.23 -24.22 12.26
CA VAL A 49 21.99 -23.45 12.21
C VAL A 49 22.10 -22.35 13.27
N PRO A 50 21.85 -21.07 12.92
CA PRO A 50 21.85 -20.01 13.91
C PRO A 50 20.91 -20.41 15.06
N VAL A 51 21.43 -20.55 16.27
CA VAL A 51 20.61 -20.82 17.44
C VAL A 51 19.82 -19.55 17.71
N VAL A 52 18.54 -19.55 17.35
CA VAL A 52 17.63 -18.46 17.73
C VAL A 52 17.45 -18.58 19.25
N PRO A 53 17.86 -17.59 20.05
CA PRO A 53 17.65 -17.64 21.49
C PRO A 53 16.15 -17.67 21.77
N GLN A 54 15.72 -18.62 22.61
CA GLN A 54 14.33 -18.65 23.07
C GLN A 54 14.15 -17.50 24.07
N PRO A 55 13.19 -16.58 23.84
CA PRO A 55 12.96 -15.48 24.76
C PRO A 55 12.50 -16.02 26.12
N THR A 56 12.96 -15.40 27.20
CA THR A 56 12.39 -15.67 28.53
C THR A 56 10.98 -15.12 28.62
N VAL A 57 10.19 -15.58 29.60
CA VAL A 57 8.83 -15.09 29.83
C VAL A 57 8.84 -13.57 30.06
N GLU A 58 9.86 -13.06 30.75
CA GLU A 58 10.03 -11.64 31.06
C GLU A 58 10.31 -10.81 29.79
N ASP A 59 11.20 -11.29 28.92
CA ASP A 59 11.48 -10.66 27.62
C ASP A 59 10.23 -10.65 26.73
N ALA A 60 9.46 -11.74 26.74
CA ALA A 60 8.22 -11.85 25.98
C ALA A 60 7.16 -10.85 26.45
N VAL A 61 6.94 -10.75 27.77
CA VAL A 61 6.02 -9.77 28.35
C VAL A 61 6.45 -8.34 28.03
N THR A 62 7.75 -8.04 28.14
CA THR A 62 8.30 -6.72 27.83
C THR A 62 8.09 -6.37 26.35
N ASN A 63 8.33 -7.32 25.45
CA ASN A 63 8.10 -7.14 24.01
C ASN A 63 6.62 -6.91 23.68
N ILE A 64 5.69 -7.59 24.36
CA ILE A 64 4.25 -7.39 24.15
C ILE A 64 3.84 -5.98 24.61
N LEU A 65 4.25 -5.58 25.82
CA LEU A 65 3.92 -4.26 26.37
C LEU A 65 4.50 -3.13 25.51
N TYR A 66 5.72 -3.29 24.99
CA TYR A 66 6.38 -2.29 24.15
C TYR A 66 5.75 -2.16 22.76
N ASN A 67 5.33 -3.27 22.15
CA ASN A 67 4.75 -3.26 20.80
C ASN A 67 3.23 -3.02 20.77
N THR A 68 2.56 -3.02 21.93
CA THR A 68 1.13 -2.74 22.00
C THR A 68 0.89 -1.24 21.76
N PRO A 69 0.17 -0.85 20.70
CA PRO A 69 -0.08 0.56 20.41
C PRO A 69 -0.97 1.18 21.49
N ALA A 70 -0.68 2.42 21.88
CA ALA A 70 -1.50 3.17 22.81
C ALA A 70 -2.91 3.42 22.22
N PRO A 71 -3.98 3.44 23.04
CA PRO A 71 -5.32 3.77 22.57
C PRO A 71 -5.35 5.20 21.99
N SER A 72 -5.97 5.35 20.82
CA SER A 72 -6.09 6.67 20.16
C SER A 72 -6.98 7.61 20.97
N LEU A 73 -6.48 8.81 21.26
CA LEU A 73 -7.12 9.81 22.14
C LEU A 73 -8.21 10.68 21.48
N GLN A 74 -8.49 10.54 20.18
CA GLN A 74 -9.40 11.46 19.47
C GLN A 74 -10.70 10.77 19.03
N PRO A 75 -11.88 11.25 19.48
CA PRO A 75 -13.17 10.79 19.01
C PRO A 75 -13.62 11.65 17.82
N GLU A 76 -12.94 11.57 16.68
CA GLU A 76 -13.54 12.00 15.42
C GLU A 76 -14.31 10.81 14.85
N THR A 77 -15.62 10.82 15.03
CA THR A 77 -16.48 9.80 14.47
C THR A 77 -16.57 10.02 12.98
N ARG A 78 -16.19 9.00 12.22
CA ARG A 78 -16.34 8.98 10.77
C ARG A 78 -17.82 8.73 10.44
N HIS A 79 -18.41 9.61 9.65
CA HIS A 79 -19.80 9.52 9.22
C HIS A 79 -19.88 9.27 7.72
N VAL A 80 -20.79 8.39 7.31
CA VAL A 80 -21.00 8.02 5.91
C VAL A 80 -22.44 8.32 5.56
N LEU A 81 -22.65 9.35 4.74
CA LEU A 81 -23.96 9.70 4.21
C LEU A 81 -24.12 9.19 2.79
N ASN A 82 -25.31 8.70 2.48
CA ASN A 82 -25.68 8.27 1.15
C ASN A 82 -26.84 9.13 0.64
N CYS A 83 -26.62 9.88 -0.41
CA CYS A 83 -27.63 10.74 -1.02
C CYS A 83 -28.11 10.11 -2.32
N LEU A 84 -29.42 9.98 -2.47
CA LEU A 84 -30.06 9.60 -3.72
C LEU A 84 -30.41 10.89 -4.46
N VAL A 85 -29.79 11.12 -5.60
CA VAL A 85 -29.90 12.37 -6.34
C VAL A 85 -30.38 12.10 -7.76
N GLN A 86 -31.16 13.01 -8.31
CA GLN A 86 -31.52 12.99 -9.71
C GLN A 86 -30.29 13.27 -10.57
N ASN A 87 -30.09 12.51 -11.65
CA ASN A 87 -28.94 12.65 -12.54
C ASN A 87 -29.17 13.75 -13.58
N GLU A 88 -29.26 14.99 -13.11
CA GLU A 88 -29.36 16.18 -13.96
C GLU A 88 -28.02 16.95 -14.01
N PRO A 89 -27.73 17.65 -15.12
CA PRO A 89 -26.52 18.46 -15.23
C PRO A 89 -26.48 19.54 -14.14
N GLY A 90 -25.35 19.64 -13.43
CA GLY A 90 -25.13 20.64 -12.38
C GLY A 90 -25.50 20.21 -10.97
N VAL A 91 -26.08 19.01 -10.77
CA VAL A 91 -26.40 18.49 -9.42
C VAL A 91 -25.16 18.29 -8.57
N LEU A 92 -24.09 17.69 -9.14
CA LEU A 92 -22.81 17.51 -8.44
C LEU A 92 -22.23 18.85 -7.95
N SER A 93 -22.23 19.87 -8.81
CA SER A 93 -21.74 21.21 -8.46
C SER A 93 -22.56 21.85 -7.36
N ARG A 94 -23.89 21.66 -7.36
CA ARG A 94 -24.79 22.18 -6.31
C ARG A 94 -24.54 21.50 -4.96
N VAL A 95 -24.46 20.18 -4.94
CA VAL A 95 -24.19 19.40 -3.72
C VAL A 95 -22.81 19.73 -3.14
N SER A 96 -21.77 19.69 -3.97
CA SER A 96 -20.41 20.04 -3.55
C SER A 96 -20.30 21.51 -3.12
N GLY A 97 -21.00 22.41 -3.81
CA GLY A 97 -21.01 23.84 -3.50
C GLY A 97 -21.64 24.15 -2.14
N ILE A 98 -22.74 23.49 -1.77
CA ILE A 98 -23.39 23.68 -0.47
C ILE A 98 -22.53 23.16 0.67
N LEU A 99 -21.86 22.02 0.46
CA LEU A 99 -20.98 21.47 1.47
C LEU A 99 -19.74 22.35 1.69
N ALA A 100 -19.15 22.85 0.60
CA ALA A 100 -18.01 23.77 0.65
C ALA A 100 -18.38 25.14 1.24
N ALA A 101 -19.53 25.71 0.87
CA ALA A 101 -19.99 27.02 1.35
C ALA A 101 -20.22 27.06 2.87
N ARG A 102 -20.55 25.92 3.47
CA ARG A 102 -20.70 25.79 4.93
C ARG A 102 -19.44 25.34 5.65
N GLY A 103 -18.36 25.07 4.92
CA GLY A 103 -17.09 24.64 5.48
C GLY A 103 -17.13 23.26 6.12
N PHE A 104 -17.95 22.33 5.60
CA PHE A 104 -17.91 20.94 6.07
C PHE A 104 -16.65 20.24 5.56
N ASN A 105 -15.94 19.55 6.44
CA ASN A 105 -14.75 18.79 6.08
C ASN A 105 -15.16 17.44 5.45
N ILE A 106 -15.02 17.34 4.13
CA ILE A 106 -15.33 16.14 3.36
C ILE A 106 -14.05 15.32 3.22
N GLU A 107 -14.05 14.08 3.73
CA GLU A 107 -12.96 13.12 3.49
C GLU A 107 -13.03 12.58 2.06
N SER A 108 -14.25 12.26 1.59
CA SER A 108 -14.45 11.65 0.29
C SER A 108 -15.86 11.92 -0.23
N LEU A 109 -15.99 12.18 -1.53
CA LEU A 109 -17.27 12.27 -2.23
C LEU A 109 -17.17 11.45 -3.53
N VAL A 110 -18.06 10.48 -3.68
CA VAL A 110 -18.15 9.64 -4.88
C VAL A 110 -19.56 9.67 -5.42
N VAL A 111 -19.69 9.80 -6.74
CA VAL A 111 -20.95 9.64 -7.47
C VAL A 111 -20.92 8.30 -8.19
N ALA A 112 -21.95 7.49 -7.99
CA ALA A 112 -22.15 6.23 -8.67
C ALA A 112 -23.51 6.26 -9.39
N ASN A 113 -23.52 5.91 -10.67
CA ASN A 113 -24.75 5.69 -11.42
C ASN A 113 -25.46 4.46 -10.87
N THR A 114 -26.79 4.52 -10.78
CA THR A 114 -27.60 3.34 -10.45
C THR A 114 -28.11 2.67 -11.74
N GLU A 115 -28.72 1.49 -11.60
CA GLU A 115 -29.37 0.80 -12.73
C GLU A 115 -30.59 1.59 -13.25
N VAL A 116 -31.20 2.41 -12.39
CA VAL A 116 -32.34 3.25 -12.74
C VAL A 116 -31.82 4.49 -13.46
N GLU A 117 -32.34 4.73 -14.67
CA GLU A 117 -32.08 5.96 -15.43
C GLU A 117 -32.46 7.20 -14.60
N ASP A 118 -31.73 8.29 -14.78
CA ASP A 118 -31.91 9.54 -14.03
C ASP A 118 -31.74 9.46 -12.50
N LEU A 119 -31.24 8.34 -11.96
CA LEU A 119 -30.94 8.19 -10.54
C LEU A 119 -29.44 7.90 -10.30
N SER A 120 -28.83 8.77 -9.50
CA SER A 120 -27.45 8.66 -9.06
C SER A 120 -27.37 8.52 -7.55
N ARG A 121 -26.41 7.73 -7.09
CA ARG A 121 -26.09 7.51 -5.68
C ARG A 121 -24.79 8.25 -5.35
N MET A 122 -24.85 9.21 -4.46
CA MET A 122 -23.67 9.92 -3.96
C MET A 122 -23.32 9.39 -2.56
N THR A 123 -22.09 8.92 -2.38
CA THR A 123 -21.56 8.56 -1.05
C THR A 123 -20.62 9.67 -0.60
N ILE A 124 -20.90 10.22 0.57
CA ILE A 124 -20.14 11.33 1.14
C ILE A 124 -19.66 10.93 2.53
N VAL A 125 -18.37 11.06 2.76
CA VAL A 125 -17.73 10.71 4.03
C VAL A 125 -17.27 11.98 4.71
N PHE A 126 -17.63 12.13 5.98
CA PHE A 126 -17.30 13.29 6.80
C PHE A 126 -16.53 12.86 8.04
N ASN A 127 -15.63 13.73 8.48
CA ASN A 127 -14.94 13.62 9.76
C ASN A 127 -15.38 14.80 10.64
N GLY A 128 -15.99 14.52 11.79
CA GLY A 128 -16.45 15.58 12.69
C GLY A 128 -17.44 15.16 13.75
N ARG A 129 -18.11 16.14 14.36
CA ARG A 129 -19.13 15.93 15.41
C ARG A 129 -20.50 15.68 14.81
N ASN A 130 -21.30 14.81 15.44
CA ASN A 130 -22.67 14.48 15.01
C ASN A 130 -23.56 15.69 14.70
N VAL A 131 -23.45 16.79 15.47
CA VAL A 131 -24.28 18.00 15.27
C VAL A 131 -24.06 18.63 13.89
N GLN A 132 -22.80 18.70 13.44
CA GLN A 132 -22.47 19.25 12.12
C GLN A 132 -22.96 18.34 10.99
N ILE A 133 -22.94 17.02 11.21
CA ILE A 133 -23.37 16.03 10.22
C ILE A 133 -24.89 16.00 10.08
N GLU A 134 -25.64 16.10 11.17
CA GLU A 134 -27.11 16.23 11.10
C GLU A 134 -27.50 17.53 10.39
N GLN A 135 -26.75 18.61 10.60
CA GLN A 135 -26.94 19.83 9.84
C GLN A 135 -26.65 19.60 8.34
N ALA A 136 -25.53 18.96 8.00
CA ALA A 136 -25.20 18.64 6.61
C ALA A 136 -26.29 17.76 5.96
N ARG A 137 -26.80 16.74 6.67
CA ARG A 137 -27.87 15.86 6.23
C ARG A 137 -29.15 16.63 5.90
N ARG A 138 -29.64 17.45 6.84
CA ARG A 138 -30.84 18.30 6.63
C ARG A 138 -30.71 19.23 5.44
N GLN A 139 -29.50 19.72 5.20
CA GLN A 139 -29.23 20.68 4.13
C GLN A 139 -29.11 20.04 2.76
N LEU A 140 -28.65 18.80 2.70
CA LEU A 140 -28.66 18.00 1.48
C LEU A 140 -30.09 17.52 1.17
N GLU A 141 -30.90 17.25 2.19
CA GLU A 141 -32.30 16.83 2.06
C GLU A 141 -33.22 17.98 1.58
N ASP A 142 -32.90 19.23 1.91
CA ASP A 142 -33.64 20.42 1.46
C ASP A 142 -33.45 20.75 -0.04
N LEU A 143 -32.55 20.04 -0.72
CA LEU A 143 -32.28 20.26 -2.14
C LEU A 143 -33.33 19.59 -3.02
N VAL A 144 -33.96 20.39 -3.90
CA VAL A 144 -34.92 19.91 -4.92
C VAL A 144 -34.46 18.67 -5.71
N PRO A 145 -33.20 18.56 -6.23
CA PRO A 145 -32.77 17.38 -6.98
C PRO A 145 -32.41 16.16 -6.10
N VAL A 146 -32.54 16.24 -4.78
CA VAL A 146 -32.20 15.15 -3.85
C VAL A 146 -33.49 14.46 -3.42
N TRP A 147 -33.58 13.16 -3.66
CA TRP A 147 -34.73 12.35 -3.26
C TRP A 147 -34.71 12.00 -1.78
N ALA A 148 -33.54 11.60 -1.27
CA ALA A 148 -33.36 11.22 0.12
C ALA A 148 -31.89 11.24 0.52
N VAL A 149 -31.63 11.47 1.81
CA VAL A 149 -30.30 11.36 2.42
C VAL A 149 -30.35 10.37 3.57
N LEU A 150 -29.62 9.26 3.44
CA LEU A 150 -29.51 8.21 4.44
C LEU A 150 -28.20 8.36 5.22
N ASP A 151 -28.24 8.16 6.53
CA ASP A 151 -27.04 8.06 7.38
C ASP A 151 -26.71 6.59 7.64
N TYR A 152 -25.51 6.16 7.23
CA TYR A 152 -24.99 4.82 7.46
C TYR A 152 -24.03 4.72 8.64
N SER A 153 -23.78 5.80 9.40
CA SER A 153 -22.81 5.85 10.49
C SER A 153 -22.97 4.71 11.53
N LYS A 154 -24.22 4.35 11.88
CA LYS A 154 -24.52 3.28 12.86
C LYS A 154 -24.81 1.91 12.23
N THR A 155 -24.78 1.82 10.90
CA THR A 155 -25.17 0.60 10.17
C THR A 155 -23.95 -0.25 9.80
N LYS A 156 -24.13 -1.57 9.75
CA LYS A 156 -23.06 -2.45 9.25
C LYS A 156 -22.92 -2.24 7.75
N LEU A 157 -21.78 -1.71 7.32
CA LEU A 157 -21.52 -1.30 5.94
C LEU A 157 -20.44 -2.16 5.25
N VAL A 158 -20.57 -2.32 3.94
CA VAL A 158 -19.47 -2.75 3.05
C VAL A 158 -18.88 -1.50 2.42
N GLU A 159 -17.64 -1.21 2.77
CA GLU A 159 -16.85 -0.16 2.11
C GLU A 159 -15.91 -0.76 1.09
N ARG A 160 -15.86 -0.13 -0.07
CA ARG A 160 -14.90 -0.42 -1.13
C ARG A 160 -14.38 0.87 -1.73
N GLU A 161 -13.14 0.80 -2.13
CA GLU A 161 -12.41 1.85 -2.81
C GLU A 161 -11.41 1.16 -3.73
N LEU A 162 -11.18 1.77 -4.89
CA LEU A 162 -10.31 1.24 -5.94
C LEU A 162 -9.03 2.09 -5.97
N LEU A 163 -7.90 1.41 -6.04
CA LEU A 163 -6.58 2.00 -6.24
C LEU A 163 -5.96 1.40 -7.49
N LEU A 164 -5.56 2.29 -8.39
CA LEU A 164 -4.62 2.00 -9.47
C LEU A 164 -3.31 2.67 -9.11
N ILE A 165 -2.24 1.90 -9.01
CA ILE A 165 -0.93 2.41 -8.61
C ILE A 165 0.14 1.92 -9.58
N LYS A 166 0.94 2.87 -10.07
CA LYS A 166 2.11 2.62 -10.90
C LYS A 166 3.36 2.70 -10.01
N VAL A 167 4.10 1.61 -9.94
CA VAL A 167 5.28 1.46 -9.08
C VAL A 167 6.51 1.20 -9.95
N SER A 168 7.63 1.81 -9.62
CA SER A 168 8.91 1.55 -10.28
C SER A 168 9.45 0.17 -9.89
N ILE A 169 10.05 -0.53 -10.85
CA ILE A 169 10.80 -1.77 -10.60
C ILE A 169 12.32 -1.55 -10.67
N LEU A 170 12.76 -0.35 -11.06
CA LEU A 170 14.17 -0.02 -11.25
C LEU A 170 14.93 0.18 -9.92
N GLY A 171 14.22 0.22 -8.78
CA GLY A 171 14.80 0.37 -7.45
C GLY A 171 14.73 1.81 -6.90
N PRO A 172 14.90 1.99 -5.58
CA PRO A 172 14.84 3.31 -4.93
C PRO A 172 15.94 4.28 -5.37
N GLU A 173 17.09 3.77 -5.81
CA GLU A 173 18.21 4.55 -6.33
C GLU A 173 17.86 5.33 -7.60
N HIS A 174 17.11 4.71 -8.52
CA HIS A 174 16.70 5.33 -9.77
C HIS A 174 15.47 6.24 -9.63
N LEU A 175 14.69 6.09 -8.56
CA LEU A 175 13.54 6.95 -8.29
C LEU A 175 13.93 8.43 -8.10
N HIS A 176 15.09 8.68 -7.47
CA HIS A 176 15.60 10.05 -7.26
C HIS A 176 16.04 10.73 -8.56
N GLU A 177 16.42 9.94 -9.56
CA GLU A 177 16.79 10.42 -10.90
C GLU A 177 15.55 10.67 -11.79
N GLN A 178 14.44 9.96 -11.53
CA GLN A 178 13.16 10.12 -12.23
C GLN A 178 12.19 11.14 -11.58
N LEU A 179 12.43 11.53 -10.32
CA LEU A 179 11.72 12.64 -9.64
C LEU A 179 12.50 13.98 -9.62
N PRO A 180 13.19 14.46 -10.67
CA PRO A 180 13.92 15.72 -10.63
C PRO A 180 12.97 16.89 -10.94
N THR A 181 11.82 17.05 -10.28
CA THR A 181 10.99 18.26 -10.43
C THR A 181 10.02 18.52 -9.27
N ALA A 182 10.59 18.87 -8.13
CA ALA A 182 10.07 19.99 -7.35
C ALA A 182 11.22 20.95 -7.03
N LYS A 183 12.04 21.27 -8.04
CA LYS A 183 12.86 22.48 -8.02
C LYS A 183 11.93 23.66 -8.34
N LEU A 184 11.14 24.05 -7.35
CA LEU A 184 10.66 25.41 -7.21
C LEU A 184 11.48 25.99 -6.06
N ASP A 185 12.34 26.93 -6.46
CA ASP A 185 13.13 27.86 -5.66
C ASP A 185 14.37 27.31 -4.93
N ASP A 186 15.49 27.91 -5.34
CA ASP A 186 16.83 28.02 -4.77
C ASP A 186 17.25 27.14 -3.58
N GLU A 187 18.36 26.42 -3.81
CA GLU A 187 19.27 25.83 -2.80
C GLU A 187 18.63 25.14 -1.59
N VAL A 188 18.27 23.86 -1.76
CA VAL A 188 18.32 22.91 -0.64
C VAL A 188 19.21 21.74 -1.04
N GLU A 189 20.48 21.83 -0.64
CA GLU A 189 21.37 20.67 -0.53
C GLU A 189 20.83 19.78 0.59
N TYR A 190 20.17 18.68 0.24
CA TYR A 190 19.96 17.60 1.20
C TYR A 190 21.25 16.79 1.28
N GLU A 191 22.11 17.11 2.25
CA GLU A 191 23.24 16.28 2.63
C GLU A 191 22.76 15.03 3.40
N ASP A 192 22.13 14.08 2.69
CA ASP A 192 22.05 12.71 3.21
C ASP A 192 23.38 12.00 2.92
N GLU A 193 24.23 11.87 3.95
CA GLU A 193 25.54 11.19 3.89
C GLU A 193 25.46 9.72 3.39
N ASN A 194 24.27 9.12 3.43
CA ASN A 194 24.03 7.79 2.86
C ASN A 194 24.02 7.79 1.33
N VAL A 195 23.70 8.91 0.66
CA VAL A 195 23.56 8.99 -0.80
C VAL A 195 24.92 9.22 -1.48
N THR A 196 25.83 9.98 -0.86
CA THR A 196 27.19 10.19 -1.37
C THR A 196 28.04 8.91 -1.36
N ARG A 197 27.72 7.92 -0.52
CA ARG A 197 28.38 6.60 -0.56
C ARG A 197 27.99 5.74 -1.77
N PHE A 198 26.79 5.89 -2.32
CA PHE A 198 26.32 5.10 -3.47
C PHE A 198 26.70 5.69 -4.84
N LYS A 199 26.98 7.00 -4.91
CA LYS A 199 27.41 7.67 -6.15
C LYS A 199 28.71 7.11 -6.75
N ASN A 200 29.51 6.38 -5.95
CA ASN A 200 30.81 5.84 -6.36
C ASN A 200 30.80 4.35 -6.79
N GLN A 201 29.63 3.69 -6.93
CA GLN A 201 29.60 2.23 -7.23
C GLN A 201 28.90 1.76 -8.52
N SER A 202 28.14 2.57 -9.26
CA SER A 202 27.34 2.01 -10.37
C SER A 202 27.99 2.11 -11.75
N ALA A 203 28.97 1.22 -11.98
CA ALA A 203 29.01 0.50 -13.25
C ALA A 203 28.42 -0.90 -12.99
N SER A 204 27.15 -0.96 -12.59
CA SER A 204 26.45 -2.24 -12.48
C SER A 204 26.31 -2.83 -13.87
N SER A 205 26.57 -4.14 -14.00
CA SER A 205 26.39 -4.82 -15.26
C SER A 205 24.90 -4.78 -15.64
N SER A 206 24.58 -4.62 -16.93
CA SER A 206 23.20 -4.69 -17.42
C SER A 206 22.48 -5.99 -17.04
N SER A 207 23.23 -7.05 -16.75
CA SER A 207 22.68 -8.31 -16.25
C SER A 207 22.29 -8.26 -14.77
N ASP A 208 22.98 -7.48 -13.96
CA ASP A 208 22.71 -7.35 -12.53
C ASP A 208 21.48 -6.47 -12.30
N THR A 209 21.38 -5.35 -13.03
CA THR A 209 20.19 -4.49 -13.00
C THR A 209 18.92 -5.24 -13.41
N LEU A 210 18.99 -6.07 -14.46
CA LEU A 210 17.85 -6.90 -14.89
C LEU A 210 17.43 -7.93 -13.84
N ARG A 211 18.37 -8.43 -13.01
CA ARG A 211 18.03 -9.36 -11.92
C ARG A 211 17.37 -8.63 -10.77
N GLU A 212 17.85 -7.44 -10.44
CA GLU A 212 17.26 -6.57 -9.42
C GLU A 212 15.85 -6.15 -9.81
N THR A 213 15.62 -5.72 -11.05
CA THR A 213 14.28 -5.36 -11.53
C THR A 213 13.31 -6.54 -11.48
N PHE A 214 13.77 -7.73 -11.87
CA PHE A 214 12.94 -8.93 -11.78
C PHE A 214 12.66 -9.34 -10.33
N SER A 215 13.60 -9.11 -9.42
CA SER A 215 13.40 -9.32 -7.98
C SER A 215 12.33 -8.38 -7.42
N HIS A 216 12.38 -7.09 -7.77
CA HIS A 216 11.38 -6.09 -7.37
C HIS A 216 10.00 -6.40 -7.94
N LEU A 217 9.92 -6.74 -9.23
CA LEU A 217 8.68 -7.19 -9.87
C LEU A 217 8.07 -8.37 -9.12
N ARG A 218 8.88 -9.38 -8.80
CA ARG A 218 8.42 -10.56 -8.05
C ARG A 218 7.90 -10.19 -6.67
N ALA A 219 8.62 -9.34 -5.94
CA ALA A 219 8.19 -8.87 -4.62
C ALA A 219 6.85 -8.11 -4.69
N LEU A 220 6.70 -7.21 -5.66
CA LEU A 220 5.47 -6.46 -5.88
C LEU A 220 4.30 -7.37 -6.29
N THR A 221 4.55 -8.40 -7.09
CA THR A 221 3.52 -9.37 -7.49
C THR A 221 3.03 -10.19 -6.30
N GLU A 222 3.94 -10.65 -5.44
CA GLU A 222 3.57 -11.37 -4.21
C GLU A 222 2.83 -10.46 -3.22
N LEU A 223 3.29 -9.22 -3.02
CA LEU A 223 2.58 -8.23 -2.20
C LEU A 223 1.18 -7.97 -2.73
N THR A 224 1.04 -7.80 -4.04
CA THR A 224 -0.26 -7.60 -4.70
C THR A 224 -1.19 -8.79 -4.44
N ARG A 225 -0.67 -10.02 -4.54
CA ARG A 225 -1.42 -11.24 -4.27
C ARG A 225 -1.88 -11.34 -2.82
N LEU A 226 -1.05 -10.96 -1.85
CA LEU A 226 -1.43 -10.96 -0.42
C LEU A 226 -2.54 -9.95 -0.08
N PHE A 227 -2.65 -8.89 -0.88
CA PHE A 227 -3.69 -7.87 -0.73
C PHE A 227 -4.96 -8.17 -1.55
N ASP A 228 -5.00 -9.29 -2.27
CA ASP A 228 -6.07 -9.68 -3.21
C ASP A 228 -6.21 -8.69 -4.39
N GLY A 229 -5.10 -8.07 -4.80
CA GLY A 229 -5.01 -7.20 -5.98
C GLY A 229 -4.65 -7.97 -7.25
N LYS A 230 -4.55 -7.22 -8.35
CA LYS A 230 -4.18 -7.73 -9.68
C LYS A 230 -3.08 -6.86 -10.27
N VAL A 231 -2.12 -7.48 -10.94
CA VAL A 231 -1.17 -6.77 -11.80
C VAL A 231 -1.82 -6.61 -13.17
N VAL A 232 -2.05 -5.38 -13.59
CA VAL A 232 -2.77 -5.06 -14.84
C VAL A 232 -1.79 -4.87 -15.99
N ASP A 233 -0.65 -4.26 -15.74
CA ASP A 233 0.36 -3.96 -16.76
C ASP A 233 1.78 -4.11 -16.20
N VAL A 234 2.70 -4.56 -17.05
CA VAL A 234 4.12 -4.76 -16.70
C VAL A 234 4.97 -4.17 -17.82
N SER A 235 5.70 -3.10 -17.51
CA SER A 235 6.69 -2.45 -18.37
C SER A 235 8.11 -2.91 -17.99
N SER A 236 9.11 -2.46 -18.74
CA SER A 236 10.53 -2.70 -18.45
C SER A 236 11.03 -1.97 -17.20
N ASP A 237 10.35 -0.88 -16.83
CA ASP A 237 10.75 0.06 -15.78
C ASP A 237 9.71 0.21 -14.66
N SER A 238 8.47 -0.22 -14.89
CA SER A 238 7.36 -0.01 -13.98
C SER A 238 6.29 -1.10 -14.07
N VAL A 239 5.44 -1.19 -13.05
CA VAL A 239 4.30 -2.12 -12.97
C VAL A 239 3.05 -1.37 -12.53
N ILE A 240 1.90 -1.68 -13.12
CA ILE A 240 0.60 -1.12 -12.73
C ILE A 240 -0.18 -2.18 -11.98
N ILE A 241 -0.63 -1.83 -10.78
CA ILE A 241 -1.35 -2.70 -9.87
C ILE A 241 -2.74 -2.10 -9.60
N GLU A 242 -3.76 -2.94 -9.70
CA GLU A 242 -5.13 -2.67 -9.31
C GLU A 242 -5.43 -3.35 -7.97
N LEU A 243 -6.03 -2.61 -7.04
CA LEU A 243 -6.47 -3.11 -5.75
C LEU A 243 -7.84 -2.55 -5.38
N CYS A 244 -8.76 -3.41 -4.95
CA CYS A 244 -10.08 -3.02 -4.45
C CYS A 244 -10.28 -3.51 -3.02
N ALA A 245 -10.33 -2.58 -2.04
CA ALA A 245 -10.45 -2.93 -0.63
C ALA A 245 -11.05 -1.79 0.21
N LYS A 246 -11.02 -1.92 1.54
CA LYS A 246 -11.35 -0.81 2.46
C LYS A 246 -10.22 0.22 2.48
N SER A 247 -10.54 1.49 2.74
CA SER A 247 -9.58 2.61 2.79
C SER A 247 -8.34 2.36 3.66
N SER A 248 -8.50 1.71 4.81
CA SER A 248 -7.38 1.35 5.68
C SER A 248 -6.41 0.34 5.05
N ARG A 249 -6.93 -0.67 4.35
CA ARG A 249 -6.13 -1.71 3.67
C ARG A 249 -5.37 -1.14 2.48
N LEU A 250 -6.00 -0.25 1.69
CA LEU A 250 -5.37 0.46 0.58
C LEU A 250 -4.24 1.38 1.08
N SER A 251 -4.50 2.11 2.17
CA SER A 251 -3.50 2.99 2.77
C SER A 251 -2.28 2.22 3.28
N SER A 252 -2.48 1.02 3.85
CA SER A 252 -1.39 0.11 4.23
C SER A 252 -0.64 -0.43 3.01
N PHE A 253 -1.34 -0.80 1.94
CA PHE A 253 -0.70 -1.26 0.71
C PHE A 253 0.20 -0.18 0.10
N MET A 254 -0.29 1.06 -0.03
CA MET A 254 0.52 2.18 -0.51
C MET A 254 1.77 2.38 0.35
N LYS A 255 1.67 2.30 1.68
CA LYS A 255 2.82 2.40 2.58
C LYS A 255 3.87 1.31 2.33
N LEU A 256 3.46 0.09 2.03
CA LEU A 256 4.36 -1.02 1.69
C LEU A 256 5.00 -0.87 0.30
N CYS A 257 4.32 -0.19 -0.63
CA CYS A 257 4.85 0.11 -1.96
C CYS A 257 5.80 1.32 -1.99
N LYS A 258 5.75 2.21 -0.98
CA LYS A 258 6.61 3.41 -0.90
C LYS A 258 8.12 3.13 -1.13
N PRO A 259 8.73 2.08 -0.54
CA PRO A 259 10.15 1.80 -0.72
C PRO A 259 10.55 1.45 -2.15
N PHE A 260 9.64 0.92 -2.97
CA PHE A 260 9.90 0.62 -4.38
C PHE A 260 9.83 1.86 -5.27
N GLY A 261 9.17 2.92 -4.78
CA GLY A 261 8.95 4.15 -5.53
C GLY A 261 7.62 4.14 -6.28
N ILE A 262 6.66 4.91 -5.76
CA ILE A 262 5.36 5.11 -6.41
C ILE A 262 5.53 6.23 -7.44
N LEU A 263 5.35 5.90 -8.71
CA LEU A 263 5.44 6.86 -9.82
C LEU A 263 4.13 7.64 -9.95
N GLU A 264 3.00 6.94 -9.85
CA GLU A 264 1.66 7.51 -9.97
C GLU A 264 0.68 6.68 -9.14
N ALA A 265 -0.33 7.33 -8.57
CA ALA A 265 -1.43 6.66 -7.90
C ALA A 265 -2.75 7.38 -8.20
N SER A 266 -3.74 6.62 -8.66
CA SER A 266 -5.13 7.03 -8.81
C SER A 266 -5.98 6.24 -7.83
N ARG A 267 -6.57 6.95 -6.87
CA ARG A 267 -7.38 6.39 -5.80
C ARG A 267 -8.79 6.97 -5.92
N THR A 268 -9.79 6.11 -5.99
CA THR A 268 -11.19 6.56 -5.96
C THR A 268 -11.56 7.04 -4.57
N GLY A 269 -12.76 7.57 -4.40
CA GLY A 269 -13.31 7.73 -3.05
C GLY A 269 -13.96 6.44 -2.54
N ILE A 270 -14.58 6.56 -1.36
CA ILE A 270 -15.21 5.45 -0.66
C ILE A 270 -16.63 5.24 -1.19
N MET A 271 -16.89 4.03 -1.69
CA MET A 271 -18.23 3.53 -2.00
C MET A 271 -18.72 2.70 -0.82
N ALA A 272 -19.95 2.95 -0.38
CA ALA A 272 -20.55 2.25 0.75
C ALA A 272 -21.93 1.69 0.40
N MET A 273 -22.18 0.46 0.83
CA MET A 273 -23.51 -0.15 0.82
C MET A 273 -23.83 -0.78 2.17
N PRO A 274 -25.07 -0.62 2.68
CA PRO A 274 -25.48 -1.28 3.92
C PRO A 274 -25.54 -2.79 3.71
N ARG A 275 -25.08 -3.54 4.71
CA ARG A 275 -25.26 -4.99 4.76
C ARG A 275 -26.59 -5.30 5.39
N SER A 276 -27.29 -6.28 4.82
CA SER A 276 -28.40 -6.91 5.50
C SER A 276 -27.85 -7.75 6.66
N PRO A 277 -28.35 -7.58 7.90
CA PRO A 277 -27.98 -8.46 9.00
C PRO A 277 -28.48 -9.87 8.68
N VAL A 278 -27.59 -10.86 8.79
CA VAL A 278 -28.01 -12.26 8.78
C VAL A 278 -28.48 -12.56 10.20
N HIS A 279 -29.78 -12.74 10.38
CA HIS A 279 -30.34 -13.25 11.63
C HIS A 279 -30.21 -14.77 11.61
N ASP A 280 -29.61 -15.33 12.65
CA ASP A 280 -29.68 -16.77 12.84
C ASP A 280 -31.09 -17.10 13.34
N HIS A 281 -31.82 -17.94 12.61
CA HIS A 281 -33.21 -18.29 12.98
C HIS A 281 -33.29 -19.06 14.31
N TYR A 282 -32.14 -19.46 14.87
CA TYR A 282 -32.01 -20.21 16.12
C TYR A 282 -31.51 -19.37 17.31
N GLU A 283 -31.19 -18.09 17.13
CA GLU A 283 -30.91 -17.24 18.29
C GLU A 283 -32.23 -17.00 19.06
N PRO A 284 -32.29 -17.34 20.36
CA PRO A 284 -33.45 -16.99 21.16
C PRO A 284 -33.59 -15.48 21.12
N GLN A 285 -34.77 -15.00 20.69
CA GLN A 285 -35.12 -13.59 20.69
C GLN A 285 -34.89 -13.05 22.10
N THR A 286 -33.78 -12.35 22.33
CA THR A 286 -33.58 -11.61 23.57
C THR A 286 -34.61 -10.48 23.57
N GLU A 287 -35.42 -10.45 24.61
CA GLU A 287 -36.63 -9.63 24.82
C GLU A 287 -36.35 -8.11 24.90
N HIS A 288 -35.65 -7.51 23.94
CA HIS A 288 -35.29 -6.09 23.98
C HIS A 288 -35.79 -5.28 22.78
N SER A 289 -36.86 -5.73 22.13
CA SER A 289 -37.54 -4.94 21.08
C SER A 289 -39.03 -4.69 21.31
N TYR A 290 -39.57 -4.93 22.52
CA TYR A 290 -40.99 -4.69 22.85
C TYR A 290 -41.22 -3.63 23.93
N GLU A 291 -40.25 -2.77 24.23
CA GLU A 291 -40.44 -1.77 25.30
C GLU A 291 -40.97 -0.41 24.83
N ASP A 292 -41.35 -0.21 23.56
CA ASP A 292 -41.69 1.16 23.10
C ASP A 292 -42.98 1.32 22.27
N SER A 293 -43.99 0.44 22.39
CA SER A 293 -45.27 0.71 21.69
C SER A 293 -46.61 0.43 22.37
N ASP A 294 -46.75 -0.35 23.45
CA ASP A 294 -48.12 -0.71 23.89
C ASP A 294 -48.30 -0.77 25.41
N VAL A 295 -48.43 0.40 26.05
CA VAL A 295 -49.15 0.50 27.33
C VAL A 295 -50.63 0.31 27.03
N VAL A 296 -51.09 -0.94 27.06
CA VAL A 296 -52.51 -1.27 26.84
C VAL A 296 -53.31 -0.80 28.06
N ASP A 297 -54.17 0.20 27.87
CA ASP A 297 -55.04 0.75 28.92
C ASP A 297 -56.02 -0.32 29.44
N ALA A 298 -55.83 -0.72 30.71
CA ALA A 298 -56.59 -1.76 31.38
C ALA A 298 -58.11 -1.46 31.51
N SER A 299 -58.54 -0.25 31.15
CA SER A 299 -59.96 0.14 31.09
C SER A 299 -60.73 -0.43 29.88
N LEU A 300 -60.03 -1.00 28.89
CA LEU A 300 -60.64 -1.58 27.68
C LEU A 300 -60.96 -3.08 27.79
N LEU A 301 -60.66 -3.72 28.91
CA LEU A 301 -61.00 -5.13 29.10
C LEU A 301 -62.47 -5.26 29.58
N PRO A 302 -63.27 -6.14 28.96
CA PRO A 302 -64.64 -6.36 29.41
C PRO A 302 -64.65 -7.01 30.80
N PRO A 303 -65.50 -6.55 31.75
CA PRO A 303 -65.56 -7.11 33.08
C PRO A 303 -66.11 -8.54 33.02
N GLY A 304 -65.35 -9.47 33.62
CA GLY A 304 -65.77 -10.84 33.90
C GLY A 304 -66.54 -10.95 35.20
#